data_AF-A0A7M7NBH2-F1
#
_entry.id   AF-A0A7M7NBH2-F1
#
_cell.length_a   1.000
_cell.length_b   1.000
_cell.length_c   1.000
_cell.angle_alpha   90.00
_cell.angle_beta   90.00
_cell.angle_gamma   90.00
#
_symmetry.space_group_name_H-M   'P 1'
#
loop_
_entity.id
_entity.type
_entity.pdbx_description
1 polymer ?
#
loop_
_entity_poly.entity_id
_entity_poly.type
_entity_poly.pdbx_seq_one_letter_code
_entity_poly.pdbx_strand_id
1 'polypeptide(L)'
;MRKKIEEEESFLDLEGLRNLQTNKETAESSRPEEIMESSVDANEWRLEVKRVTPSLKVHIRTDNKDWRTHVDQMHLHKDGIETALSETKGYLDKLHKEITRTLEKIGSREKYINNQLEHLLQDFRGTQDGLAEVKEQYRQASGGVTERTRQLAEVTEELERIKQEMEERGSSMTDGSPLVKIKQALQRLKNEVIQMDVRVGVVEQNLLQAKLKDKTNMQRDMNKPIGNGNEYDY
;
A
#
# COMPACT_ATOMS: atom_id res chain seq x y z
N MET A 1 -49.03 0.19 -8.23
CA MET A 1 -50.43 0.03 -8.70
C MET A 1 -51.35 0.67 -7.66
N ARG A 2 -51.99 1.80 -8.00
CA ARG A 2 -53.00 2.45 -7.15
C ARG A 2 -54.34 1.76 -7.41
N LYS A 3 -54.92 1.08 -6.42
CA LYS A 3 -56.32 0.67 -6.46
C LYS A 3 -57.17 1.86 -5.99
N LYS A 4 -58.03 2.36 -6.87
CA LYS A 4 -59.08 3.31 -6.54
C LYS A 4 -60.10 2.57 -5.66
N ILE A 5 -60.47 3.20 -4.55
CA ILE A 5 -61.64 2.83 -3.76
C ILE A 5 -62.82 3.41 -4.53
N GLU A 6 -63.68 2.56 -5.06
CA GLU A 6 -64.97 2.97 -5.62
C GLU A 6 -65.90 3.24 -4.44
N GLU A 7 -66.19 4.52 -4.22
CA GLU A 7 -67.27 4.97 -3.35
C GLU A 7 -68.60 4.61 -4.04
N GLU A 8 -69.24 3.53 -3.59
CA GLU A 8 -70.63 3.23 -3.96
C GLU A 8 -71.53 4.28 -3.29
N GLU A 9 -71.89 5.32 -4.06
CA GLU A 9 -72.94 6.27 -3.72
C GLU A 9 -74.25 5.49 -3.48
N SER A 10 -74.77 5.60 -2.24
CA SER A 10 -76.12 5.16 -1.90
C SER A 10 -77.12 6.04 -2.67
N PHE A 11 -77.52 5.56 -3.84
CA PHE A 11 -78.59 6.14 -4.65
C PHE A 11 -79.92 5.95 -3.90
N LEU A 12 -80.38 6.99 -3.20
CA LEU A 12 -81.75 7.03 -2.68
C LEU A 12 -82.71 6.99 -3.89
N ASP A 13 -83.44 5.90 -4.04
CA ASP A 13 -84.48 5.73 -5.06
C ASP A 13 -85.67 6.66 -4.76
N LEU A 14 -85.57 7.89 -5.26
CA LEU A 14 -86.60 8.92 -5.17
C LEU A 14 -87.85 8.57 -6.00
N GLU A 15 -87.75 7.62 -6.93
CA GLU A 15 -88.85 7.17 -7.78
C GLU A 15 -89.77 6.20 -7.02
N GLY A 16 -89.17 5.33 -6.19
CA GLY A 16 -89.91 4.47 -5.24
C GLY A 16 -90.72 5.25 -4.20
N LEU A 17 -90.19 6.36 -3.69
CA LEU A 17 -90.89 7.22 -2.73
C LEU A 17 -92.11 7.94 -3.35
N ARG A 18 -91.98 8.39 -4.61
CA ARG A 18 -93.08 9.03 -5.34
C ARG A 18 -94.22 8.04 -5.63
N ASN A 19 -93.89 6.80 -5.96
CA ASN A 19 -94.88 5.74 -6.16
C ASN A 19 -95.60 5.35 -4.86
N LEU A 20 -94.95 5.49 -3.71
CA LEU A 20 -95.59 5.30 -2.40
C LEU A 20 -96.58 6.44 -2.07
N GLN A 21 -96.28 7.65 -2.52
CA GLN A 21 -97.10 8.84 -2.27
C GLN A 21 -98.35 8.87 -3.16
N THR A 22 -98.23 8.48 -4.44
CA THR A 22 -99.38 8.32 -5.34
C THR A 22 -100.30 7.17 -4.92
N ASN A 23 -99.75 6.09 -4.36
CA ASN A 23 -100.54 4.96 -3.85
C ASN A 23 -101.25 5.26 -2.52
N LYS A 24 -100.83 6.32 -1.81
CA LYS A 24 -101.48 6.79 -0.59
C LYS A 24 -102.73 7.62 -0.89
N GLU A 25 -102.69 8.42 -1.96
CA GLU A 25 -103.84 9.24 -2.41
C GLU A 25 -104.96 8.40 -3.06
N THR A 26 -104.65 7.26 -3.67
CA THR A 26 -105.66 6.31 -4.18
C THR A 26 -106.22 5.36 -3.11
N ALA A 27 -105.52 5.17 -1.99
CA ALA A 27 -105.97 4.31 -0.88
C ALA A 27 -106.91 5.01 0.12
N GLU A 28 -106.99 6.34 0.11
CA GLU A 28 -107.90 7.08 1.00
C GLU A 28 -109.38 7.05 0.55
N SER A 29 -109.67 6.63 -0.69
CA SER A 29 -111.05 6.52 -1.22
C SER A 29 -111.68 5.13 -1.07
N SER A 30 -111.08 4.22 -0.30
CA SER A 30 -111.62 2.87 -0.06
C SER A 30 -111.49 2.47 1.39
N ARG A 31 -112.09 3.27 2.29
CA ARG A 31 -112.47 2.81 3.62
C ARG A 31 -113.86 2.17 3.54
N PRO A 32 -113.99 0.85 3.65
CA PRO A 32 -115.22 0.30 4.19
C PRO A 32 -115.25 0.68 5.67
N GLU A 33 -115.94 1.77 6.01
CA GLU A 33 -116.46 2.00 7.36
C GLU A 33 -117.68 1.07 7.58
N GLU A 34 -117.45 -0.23 7.44
CA GLU A 34 -118.20 -1.23 8.18
C GLU A 34 -117.33 -1.55 9.38
N ILE A 35 -117.71 -1.04 10.54
CA ILE A 35 -117.20 -1.57 11.80
C ILE A 35 -117.52 -3.06 11.75
N MET A 36 -116.49 -3.91 11.56
CA MET A 36 -116.61 -5.34 11.76
C MET A 36 -117.02 -5.55 13.21
N GLU A 37 -118.33 -5.60 13.47
CA GLU A 37 -118.84 -6.02 14.75
C GLU A 37 -118.45 -7.48 14.93
N SER A 38 -117.55 -7.73 15.89
CA SER A 38 -117.13 -9.06 16.26
C SER A 38 -118.36 -9.86 16.69
N SER A 39 -118.84 -10.75 15.82
CA SER A 39 -119.83 -11.78 16.17
C SER A 39 -119.24 -12.87 17.08
N VAL A 40 -117.98 -12.71 17.51
CA VAL A 40 -117.27 -13.64 18.39
C VAL A 40 -117.49 -13.19 19.84
N ASP A 41 -118.05 -14.10 20.64
CA ASP A 41 -118.22 -13.92 22.08
C ASP A 41 -116.87 -13.60 22.74
N ALA A 42 -116.85 -12.60 23.62
CA ALA A 42 -115.64 -12.16 24.31
C ALA A 42 -114.97 -13.29 25.10
N ASN A 43 -115.74 -14.29 25.55
CA ASN A 43 -115.20 -15.49 26.18
C ASN A 43 -114.55 -16.45 25.18
N GLU A 44 -115.12 -16.67 24.01
CA GLU A 44 -114.51 -17.49 22.95
C GLU A 44 -113.19 -16.88 22.46
N TRP A 45 -113.16 -15.56 22.25
CA TRP A 45 -111.92 -14.86 21.90
C TRP A 45 -110.86 -15.00 22.99
N ARG A 46 -111.24 -14.87 24.26
CA ARG A 46 -110.31 -15.04 25.39
C ARG A 46 -109.77 -16.47 25.49
N LEU A 47 -110.60 -17.47 25.21
CA LEU A 47 -110.17 -18.88 25.18
C LEU A 47 -109.22 -19.15 24.01
N GLU A 48 -109.49 -18.56 22.85
CA GLU A 48 -108.63 -18.65 21.68
C GLU A 48 -107.26 -17.99 21.91
N VAL A 49 -107.25 -16.79 22.51
CA VAL A 49 -106.02 -16.12 22.91
C VAL A 49 -105.25 -16.98 23.91
N LYS A 50 -105.91 -17.55 24.93
CA LYS A 50 -105.25 -18.47 25.89
C LYS A 50 -104.70 -19.72 25.20
N ARG A 51 -105.36 -20.23 24.17
CA ARG A 51 -104.92 -21.40 23.39
C ARG A 51 -103.73 -21.10 22.50
N VAL A 52 -103.69 -19.92 21.88
CA VAL A 52 -102.64 -19.51 20.93
C VAL A 52 -101.45 -18.85 21.63
N THR A 53 -101.63 -18.31 22.85
CA THR A 53 -100.56 -17.70 23.65
C THR A 53 -99.32 -18.61 23.82
N PRO A 54 -99.45 -19.92 24.12
CA PRO A 54 -98.30 -20.83 24.16
C PRO A 54 -97.59 -20.98 22.81
N SER A 55 -98.34 -20.98 21.70
CA SER A 55 -97.80 -21.08 20.33
C SER A 55 -97.11 -19.79 19.88
N LEU A 56 -97.50 -18.64 20.42
CA LEU A 56 -96.84 -17.34 20.22
C LEU A 56 -95.65 -17.12 21.16
N LYS A 57 -95.51 -17.94 22.20
CA LYS A 57 -94.38 -17.87 23.13
C LYS A 57 -93.14 -18.48 22.47
N VAL A 58 -92.48 -17.66 21.65
CA VAL A 58 -91.20 -17.99 21.02
C VAL A 58 -90.15 -18.14 22.13
N HIS A 59 -89.86 -19.38 22.50
CA HIS A 59 -88.71 -19.68 23.36
C HIS A 59 -87.46 -19.68 22.48
N ILE A 60 -86.81 -18.54 22.38
CA ILE A 60 -85.50 -18.42 21.74
C ILE A 60 -84.52 -19.23 22.60
N ARG A 61 -84.21 -20.46 22.17
CA ARG A 61 -83.10 -21.21 22.75
C ARG A 61 -81.83 -20.52 22.24
N THR A 62 -80.99 -20.04 23.16
CA THR A 62 -79.63 -19.57 22.85
C THR A 62 -78.83 -20.75 22.27
N ASP A 63 -78.94 -20.93 20.96
CA ASP A 63 -78.16 -21.89 20.19
C ASP A 63 -76.95 -21.14 19.59
N ASN A 64 -75.80 -21.81 19.48
CA ASN A 64 -74.58 -21.29 18.87
C ASN A 64 -74.70 -21.13 17.34
N LYS A 65 -75.92 -21.29 16.80
CA LYS A 65 -76.31 -20.98 15.41
C LYS A 65 -77.16 -19.71 15.32
N ASP A 66 -77.42 -19.04 16.44
CA ASP A 66 -78.07 -17.74 16.44
C ASP A 66 -77.10 -16.70 15.89
N TRP A 67 -77.48 -16.08 14.77
CA TRP A 67 -76.73 -15.02 14.14
C TRP A 67 -76.48 -13.84 15.08
N ARG A 68 -77.34 -13.63 16.08
CA ARG A 68 -77.14 -12.59 17.10
C ARG A 68 -75.87 -12.82 17.91
N THR A 69 -75.64 -14.05 18.37
CA THR A 69 -74.42 -14.44 19.08
C THR A 69 -73.19 -14.25 18.21
N HIS A 70 -73.28 -14.55 16.91
CA HIS A 70 -72.17 -14.31 15.97
C HIS A 70 -71.91 -12.83 15.70
N VAL A 71 -72.95 -12.00 15.63
CA VAL A 71 -72.81 -10.54 15.51
C VAL A 71 -72.16 -9.95 16.76
N ASP A 72 -72.58 -10.37 17.95
CA ASP A 72 -71.97 -9.96 19.21
C ASP A 72 -70.50 -10.41 19.30
N GLN A 73 -70.18 -11.64 18.88
CA GLN A 73 -68.81 -12.13 18.77
C GLN A 73 -67.99 -11.32 17.76
N MET A 74 -68.58 -10.93 16.62
CA MET A 74 -67.90 -10.12 15.60
C MET A 74 -67.56 -8.72 16.12
N HIS A 75 -68.48 -8.09 16.88
CA HIS A 75 -68.21 -6.83 17.56
C HIS A 75 -67.09 -6.99 18.59
N LEU A 76 -67.14 -8.02 19.42
CA LEU A 76 -66.10 -8.31 20.41
C LEU A 76 -64.72 -8.50 19.75
N HIS A 77 -64.65 -9.27 18.66
CA HIS A 77 -63.40 -9.47 17.92
C HIS A 77 -62.92 -8.20 17.24
N LYS A 78 -63.82 -7.40 16.67
CA LYS A 78 -63.48 -6.09 16.08
C LYS A 78 -62.85 -5.18 17.12
N ASP A 79 -63.47 -5.04 18.30
CA ASP A 79 -62.97 -4.19 19.37
C ASP A 79 -61.61 -4.69 19.90
N GLY A 80 -61.45 -6.02 20.00
CA GLY A 80 -60.17 -6.63 20.35
C GLY A 80 -59.06 -6.36 19.32
N ILE A 81 -59.38 -6.48 18.02
CA ILE A 81 -58.46 -6.16 16.93
C ILE A 81 -58.10 -4.67 16.94
N GLU A 82 -59.07 -3.78 17.14
CA GLU A 82 -58.85 -2.33 17.16
C GLU A 82 -57.97 -1.91 18.34
N THR A 83 -58.19 -2.53 19.51
CA THR A 83 -57.35 -2.34 20.70
C THR A 83 -55.92 -2.83 20.44
N ALA A 84 -55.75 -4.07 19.98
CA ALA A 84 -54.44 -4.65 19.70
C ALA A 84 -53.68 -3.87 18.60
N LEU A 85 -54.40 -3.38 17.59
CA LEU A 85 -53.82 -2.54 16.53
C LEU A 85 -53.36 -1.19 17.08
N SER A 86 -54.16 -0.54 17.92
CA SER A 86 -53.81 0.73 18.55
C SER A 86 -52.57 0.59 19.44
N GLU A 87 -52.53 -0.45 20.27
CA GLU A 87 -51.38 -0.76 21.13
C GLU A 87 -50.12 -1.05 20.32
N THR A 88 -50.22 -1.92 19.31
CA THR A 88 -49.08 -2.29 18.46
C THR A 88 -48.56 -1.08 17.69
N LYS A 89 -49.44 -0.22 17.17
CA LYS A 89 -49.07 1.04 16.51
C LYS A 89 -48.34 1.97 17.48
N GLY A 90 -48.80 2.04 18.74
CA GLY A 90 -48.14 2.80 19.79
C GLY A 90 -46.74 2.27 20.12
N TYR A 91 -46.57 0.95 20.23
CA TYR A 91 -45.25 0.34 20.44
C TYR A 91 -44.32 0.59 19.25
N LEU A 92 -44.82 0.46 18.02
CA LEU A 92 -44.04 0.71 16.81
C LEU A 92 -43.60 2.17 16.70
N ASP A 93 -44.48 3.13 17.03
CA ASP A 93 -44.14 4.56 17.02
C ASP A 93 -43.08 4.90 18.08
N LYS A 94 -43.17 4.33 19.28
CA LYS A 94 -42.14 4.46 20.32
C LYS A 94 -40.81 3.90 19.86
N LEU A 95 -40.80 2.69 19.33
CA LEU A 95 -39.60 2.04 18.80
C LEU A 95 -38.97 2.88 17.67
N HIS A 96 -39.80 3.37 16.75
CA HIS A 96 -39.34 4.23 15.67
C HIS A 96 -38.67 5.51 16.20
N LYS A 97 -39.29 6.19 17.16
CA LYS A 97 -38.73 7.38 17.80
C LYS A 97 -37.41 7.08 18.53
N GLU A 98 -37.32 5.97 19.23
CA GLU A 98 -36.09 5.54 19.92
C GLU A 98 -34.96 5.23 18.93
N ILE A 99 -35.26 4.52 17.83
CA ILE A 99 -34.29 4.22 16.77
C ILE A 99 -33.82 5.52 16.11
N THR A 100 -34.72 6.43 15.76
CA THR A 100 -34.36 7.72 15.16
C THR A 100 -33.46 8.53 16.09
N ARG A 101 -33.80 8.62 17.38
CA ARG A 101 -32.98 9.31 18.38
C ARG A 101 -31.60 8.66 18.56
N THR A 102 -31.51 7.33 18.54
CA THR A 102 -30.22 6.64 18.66
C THR A 102 -29.37 6.84 17.40
N LEU A 103 -29.95 6.82 16.21
CA LEU A 103 -29.26 7.13 14.96
C LEU A 103 -28.73 8.57 14.91
N GLU A 104 -29.51 9.56 15.34
CA GLU A 104 -29.05 10.96 15.45
C GLU A 104 -27.87 11.09 16.43
N LYS A 105 -27.93 10.37 17.56
CA LYS A 105 -26.83 10.34 18.53
C LYS A 105 -25.58 9.66 17.96
N ILE A 106 -25.74 8.57 17.21
CA ILE A 106 -24.63 7.90 16.52
C ILE A 106 -24.03 8.84 15.48
N GLY A 107 -24.83 9.43 14.59
CA GLY A 107 -24.35 10.33 13.55
C GLY A 107 -23.65 11.58 14.10
N SER A 108 -24.16 12.16 15.19
CA SER A 108 -23.46 13.27 15.86
C SER A 108 -22.14 12.83 16.49
N ARG A 109 -22.07 11.62 17.08
CA ARG A 109 -20.83 11.08 17.64
C ARG A 109 -19.81 10.75 16.56
N GLU A 110 -20.24 10.17 15.44
CA GLU A 110 -19.39 9.92 14.27
C GLU A 110 -18.82 11.20 13.71
N LYS A 111 -19.67 12.23 13.51
CA LYS A 111 -19.20 13.54 13.04
C LYS A 111 -18.18 14.15 13.99
N TYR A 112 -18.41 14.04 15.30
CA TYR A 112 -17.46 14.50 16.32
C TYR A 112 -16.13 13.76 16.24
N ILE A 113 -16.16 12.42 16.17
CA ILE A 113 -14.94 11.59 16.07
C ILE A 113 -14.20 11.90 14.77
N ASN A 114 -14.89 11.98 13.64
CA ASN A 114 -14.27 12.31 12.35
C ASN A 114 -13.59 13.68 12.40
N ASN A 115 -14.25 14.70 12.95
CA ASN A 115 -13.65 16.02 13.09
C ASN A 115 -12.41 16.01 14.02
N GLN A 116 -12.40 15.15 15.03
CA GLN A 116 -11.21 14.95 15.86
C GLN A 116 -10.13 14.16 15.12
N LEU A 117 -10.45 13.18 14.29
CA LEU A 117 -9.44 12.35 13.63
C LEU A 117 -8.86 12.98 12.37
N GLU A 118 -9.61 13.84 11.67
CA GLU A 118 -9.21 14.44 10.39
C GLU A 118 -7.86 15.17 10.50
N HIS A 119 -7.71 16.03 11.52
CA HIS A 119 -6.46 16.76 11.72
C HIS A 119 -5.30 15.85 12.13
N LEU A 120 -5.53 14.83 12.98
CA LEU A 120 -4.49 13.85 13.32
C LEU A 120 -4.04 13.06 12.08
N LEU A 121 -4.96 12.69 11.19
CA LEU A 121 -4.63 12.00 9.94
C LEU A 121 -3.84 12.92 9.01
N GLN A 122 -4.19 14.20 8.94
CA GLN A 122 -3.44 15.18 8.17
C GLN A 122 -2.03 15.40 8.72
N ASP A 123 -1.88 15.52 10.04
CA ASP A 123 -0.59 15.63 10.72
C ASP A 123 0.24 14.36 10.53
N PHE A 124 -0.38 13.18 10.65
CA PHE A 124 0.28 11.90 10.40
C PHE A 124 0.81 11.82 8.97
N ARG A 125 0.01 12.22 7.97
CA ARG A 125 0.49 12.30 6.58
C ARG A 125 1.65 13.28 6.43
N GLY A 126 1.53 14.48 6.99
CA GLY A 126 2.60 15.48 6.95
C GLY A 126 3.91 14.99 7.59
N THR A 127 3.83 14.34 8.75
CA THR A 127 5.01 13.74 9.41
C THR A 127 5.58 12.57 8.63
N GLN A 128 4.74 11.75 7.98
CA GLN A 128 5.20 10.65 7.13
C GLN A 128 5.93 11.16 5.88
N ASP A 129 5.41 12.20 5.24
CA ASP A 129 6.03 12.84 4.07
C ASP A 129 7.36 13.49 4.47
N GLY A 130 7.40 14.20 5.61
CA GLY A 130 8.65 14.76 6.15
C GLY A 130 9.68 13.69 6.52
N LEU A 131 9.25 12.54 7.06
CA LEU A 131 10.14 11.42 7.31
C LEU A 131 10.71 10.84 6.01
N ALA A 132 9.89 10.72 4.97
CA ALA A 132 10.34 10.26 3.65
C ALA A 132 11.38 11.22 3.05
N GLU A 133 11.13 12.54 3.16
CA GLU A 133 12.07 13.57 2.71
C GLU A 133 13.42 13.49 3.46
N VAL A 134 13.40 13.44 4.80
CA VAL A 134 14.63 13.35 5.60
C VAL A 134 15.40 12.06 5.32
N LYS A 135 14.71 10.93 5.14
CA LYS A 135 15.35 9.67 4.75
C LYS A 135 16.04 9.77 3.40
N GLU A 136 15.40 10.43 2.44
CA GLU A 136 15.98 10.63 1.12
C GLU A 136 17.21 11.55 1.18
N GLN A 137 17.12 12.68 1.91
CA GLN A 137 18.26 13.57 2.13
C GLN A 137 19.42 12.84 2.82
N TYR A 138 19.13 12.03 3.84
CA TYR A 138 20.15 11.22 4.51
C TYR A 138 20.80 10.21 3.56
N ARG A 139 20.01 9.53 2.71
CA ARG A 139 20.53 8.60 1.70
C ARG A 139 21.46 9.30 0.72
N GLN A 140 21.07 10.47 0.22
CA GLN A 140 21.90 11.27 -0.68
C GLN A 140 23.19 11.75 -0.01
N ALA A 141 23.09 12.29 1.21
CA ALA A 141 24.25 12.74 1.98
C ALA A 141 25.21 11.58 2.27
N SER A 142 24.70 10.42 2.70
CA SER A 142 25.50 9.22 2.93
C SER A 142 26.19 8.73 1.66
N GLY A 143 25.51 8.75 0.52
CA GLY A 143 26.12 8.44 -0.78
C GLY A 143 27.25 9.41 -1.13
N GLY A 144 27.03 10.71 -0.90
CA GLY A 144 28.04 11.74 -1.10
C GLY A 144 29.26 11.60 -0.20
N VAL A 145 29.08 11.19 1.07
CA VAL A 145 30.17 10.92 2.00
C VAL A 145 30.99 9.71 1.52
N THR A 146 30.34 8.62 1.12
CA THR A 146 31.03 7.43 0.58
C THR A 146 31.86 7.78 -0.65
N GLU A 147 31.30 8.56 -1.59
CA GLU A 147 32.02 8.96 -2.80
C GLU A 147 33.21 9.88 -2.49
N ARG A 148 33.04 10.86 -1.58
CA ARG A 148 34.16 11.71 -1.13
C ARG A 148 35.24 10.92 -0.41
N THR A 149 34.85 9.89 0.35
CA THR A 149 35.81 9.00 1.03
C THR A 149 36.60 8.19 0.01
N ARG A 150 35.94 7.71 -1.06
CA ARG A 150 36.59 7.01 -2.17
C ARG A 150 37.59 7.91 -2.90
N GLN A 151 37.18 9.14 -3.24
CA GLN A 151 38.06 10.13 -3.88
C GLN A 151 39.25 10.50 -3.00
N LEU A 152 39.05 10.65 -1.69
CA LEU A 152 40.12 10.96 -0.75
C LEU A 152 41.13 9.81 -0.68
N ALA A 153 40.67 8.55 -0.69
CA ALA A 153 41.55 7.39 -0.73
C ALA A 153 42.39 7.35 -2.03
N GLU A 154 41.77 7.61 -3.18
CA GLU A 154 42.45 7.69 -4.48
C GLU A 154 43.53 8.79 -4.51
N VAL A 155 43.21 10.00 -4.05
CA VAL A 155 44.18 11.10 -3.97
C VAL A 155 45.30 10.78 -2.97
N THR A 156 45.00 10.08 -1.87
CA THR A 156 46.01 9.67 -0.89
C THR A 156 46.97 8.64 -1.48
N GLU A 157 46.46 7.68 -2.26
CA GLU A 157 47.29 6.70 -2.97
C GLU A 157 48.18 7.39 -4.03
N GLU A 158 47.62 8.34 -4.78
CA GLU A 158 48.40 9.12 -5.75
C GLU A 158 49.51 9.95 -5.07
N LEU A 159 49.21 10.57 -3.92
CA LEU A 159 50.20 11.28 -3.12
C LEU A 159 51.32 10.36 -2.62
N GLU A 160 51.00 9.16 -2.13
CA GLU A 160 52.02 8.21 -1.67
C GLU A 160 52.87 7.72 -2.85
N ARG A 161 52.27 7.51 -4.03
CA ARG A 161 53.00 7.17 -5.25
C ARG A 161 53.99 8.27 -5.65
N ILE A 162 53.55 9.53 -5.66
CA ILE A 162 54.42 10.68 -5.98
C ILE A 162 55.53 10.82 -4.94
N LYS A 163 55.22 10.63 -3.66
CA LYS A 163 56.21 10.65 -2.58
C LYS A 163 57.26 9.55 -2.77
N GLN A 164 56.86 8.34 -3.12
CA GLN A 164 57.78 7.24 -3.39
C GLN A 164 58.67 7.52 -4.62
N GLU A 165 58.12 8.07 -5.69
CA GLU A 165 58.90 8.51 -6.85
C GLU A 165 59.90 9.62 -6.47
N MET A 166 59.50 10.56 -5.62
CA MET A 166 60.36 11.63 -5.12
C MET A 166 61.49 11.08 -4.24
N GLU A 167 61.20 10.11 -3.37
CA GLU A 167 62.22 9.42 -2.55
C GLU A 167 63.19 8.62 -3.42
N GLU A 168 62.72 7.91 -4.44
CA GLU A 168 63.57 7.16 -5.37
C GLU A 168 64.47 8.09 -6.19
N ARG A 169 63.91 9.19 -6.72
CA ARG A 169 64.71 10.23 -7.40
C ARG A 169 65.68 10.91 -6.45
N GLY A 170 65.27 11.19 -5.22
CA GLY A 170 66.12 11.77 -4.18
C GLY A 170 67.31 10.85 -3.89
N SER A 171 67.03 9.57 -3.62
CA SER A 171 68.03 8.52 -3.43
C SER A 171 68.99 8.43 -4.62
N SER A 172 68.47 8.36 -5.84
CA SER A 172 69.27 8.33 -7.07
C SER A 172 70.12 9.59 -7.27
N MET A 173 69.61 10.77 -6.92
CA MET A 173 70.33 12.04 -7.04
C MET A 173 71.44 12.17 -5.98
N THR A 174 71.26 11.59 -4.79
CA THR A 174 72.31 11.50 -3.76
C THR A 174 73.21 10.28 -3.88
N ASP A 175 72.92 9.33 -4.77
CA ASP A 175 73.75 8.17 -4.97
C ASP A 175 75.06 8.55 -5.68
N GLY A 176 76.13 8.69 -4.89
CA GLY A 176 77.48 8.91 -5.38
C GLY A 176 78.14 7.67 -5.98
N SER A 177 77.49 6.49 -5.95
CA SER A 177 78.07 5.23 -6.43
C SER A 177 78.50 5.27 -7.90
N PRO A 178 77.77 5.88 -8.85
CA PRO A 178 78.24 6.05 -10.23
C PRO A 178 79.53 6.87 -10.29
N LEU A 179 79.63 7.93 -9.49
CA LEU A 179 80.81 8.78 -9.41
C LEU A 179 82.03 8.00 -8.85
N VAL A 180 81.81 7.18 -7.83
CA VAL A 180 82.83 6.30 -7.26
C VAL A 180 83.27 5.24 -8.27
N LYS A 181 82.35 4.63 -9.02
CA LYS A 181 82.67 3.66 -10.09
C LYS A 181 83.51 4.30 -11.20
N ILE A 182 83.18 5.51 -11.64
CA ILE A 182 83.98 6.28 -12.61
C ILE A 182 85.38 6.54 -12.06
N LYS A 183 85.49 6.99 -10.80
CA LYS A 183 86.79 7.20 -10.13
C LYS A 183 87.63 5.93 -10.06
N GLN A 184 87.02 4.79 -9.73
CA GLN A 184 87.71 3.49 -9.71
C GLN A 184 88.16 3.05 -11.10
N ALA A 185 87.34 3.23 -12.13
CA ALA A 185 87.70 2.93 -13.52
C ALA A 185 88.88 3.80 -13.99
N LEU A 186 88.86 5.10 -13.70
CA LEU A 186 89.97 6.02 -13.98
C LEU A 186 91.26 5.58 -13.28
N GLN A 187 91.19 5.15 -12.02
CA GLN A 187 92.36 4.67 -11.30
C GLN A 187 92.94 3.39 -11.89
N ARG A 188 92.08 2.45 -12.33
CA ARG A 188 92.53 1.24 -13.04
C ARG A 188 93.22 1.59 -14.35
N LEU A 189 92.63 2.47 -15.15
CA LEU A 189 93.18 2.92 -16.42
C LEU A 189 94.56 3.57 -16.20
N LYS A 190 94.71 4.40 -15.16
CA LYS A 190 96.00 4.99 -14.78
C LYS A 190 97.04 3.93 -14.42
N ASN A 191 96.67 2.91 -13.66
CA ASN A 191 97.58 1.81 -13.32
C ASN A 191 97.96 0.99 -14.55
N GLU A 192 97.02 0.76 -15.47
CA GLU A 192 97.26 0.06 -16.72
C GLU A 192 98.22 0.83 -17.64
N VAL A 193 98.08 2.16 -17.72
CA VAL A 193 99.04 3.03 -18.43
C VAL A 193 100.45 2.89 -17.84
N ILE A 194 100.60 2.99 -16.51
CA ILE A 194 101.90 2.81 -15.85
C ILE A 194 102.49 1.42 -16.16
N GLN A 195 101.67 0.36 -16.11
CA GLN A 195 102.13 -0.99 -16.44
C GLN A 195 102.55 -1.08 -17.90
N MET A 196 101.82 -0.44 -18.81
CA MET A 196 102.14 -0.41 -20.22
C MET A 196 103.45 0.36 -20.47
N ASP A 197 103.69 1.48 -19.79
CA ASP A 197 104.95 2.23 -19.87
C ASP A 197 106.15 1.39 -19.43
N VAL A 198 106.02 0.63 -18.35
CA VAL A 198 107.08 -0.31 -17.90
C VAL A 198 107.32 -1.39 -18.95
N ARG A 199 106.26 -1.96 -19.54
CA ARG A 199 106.38 -2.96 -20.60
C ARG A 199 107.07 -2.37 -21.84
N VAL A 200 106.70 -1.15 -22.25
CA VAL A 200 107.35 -0.41 -23.34
C VAL A 200 108.83 -0.24 -23.04
N GLY A 201 109.20 0.25 -21.85
CA GLY A 201 110.61 0.42 -21.46
C GLY A 201 111.42 -0.88 -21.46
N VAL A 202 110.84 -2.01 -21.02
CA VAL A 202 111.50 -3.33 -21.09
C VAL A 202 111.67 -3.78 -22.54
N VAL A 203 110.65 -3.58 -23.40
CA VAL A 203 110.72 -3.91 -24.82
C VAL A 203 111.75 -3.04 -25.54
N GLU A 204 111.81 -1.74 -25.24
CA GLU A 204 112.81 -0.81 -25.75
C GLU A 204 114.23 -1.24 -25.34
N GLN A 205 114.44 -1.59 -24.08
CA GLN A 205 115.74 -2.08 -23.59
C GLN A 205 116.12 -3.41 -24.24
N ASN A 206 115.18 -4.35 -24.37
CA ASN A 206 115.42 -5.63 -25.05
C ASN A 206 115.75 -5.42 -26.53
N LEU A 207 115.05 -4.52 -27.23
CA LEU A 207 115.32 -4.15 -28.62
C LEU A 207 116.69 -3.49 -28.75
N LEU A 208 117.06 -2.59 -27.83
CA LEU A 208 118.36 -1.93 -27.82
C LEU A 208 119.49 -2.93 -27.56
N GLN A 209 119.32 -3.86 -26.62
CA GLN A 209 120.26 -4.96 -26.38
C GLN A 209 120.38 -5.90 -27.58
N ALA A 210 119.27 -6.24 -28.25
CA ALA A 210 119.29 -7.03 -29.47
C ALA A 210 120.07 -6.31 -30.59
N LYS A 211 119.80 -5.03 -30.81
CA LYS A 211 120.56 -4.20 -31.77
C LYS A 211 122.04 -4.10 -31.42
N LEU A 212 122.40 -3.97 -30.13
CA LEU A 212 123.80 -3.97 -29.69
C LEU A 212 124.45 -5.33 -29.91
N LYS A 213 123.78 -6.44 -29.56
CA LYS A 213 124.27 -7.80 -29.81
C LYS A 213 124.45 -8.08 -31.30
N ASP A 214 123.52 -7.66 -32.16
CA ASP A 214 123.65 -7.79 -33.61
C ASP A 214 124.86 -7.00 -34.13
N LYS A 215 125.05 -5.76 -33.64
CA LYS A 215 126.25 -4.96 -33.97
C LYS A 215 127.55 -5.63 -33.50
N THR A 216 127.57 -6.19 -32.28
CA THR A 216 128.73 -6.93 -31.76
C THR A 216 128.98 -8.23 -32.52
N ASN A 217 127.93 -8.95 -32.93
CA ASN A 217 128.04 -10.15 -33.75
C ASN A 217 128.54 -9.81 -35.15
N MET A 218 128.07 -8.73 -35.79
CA MET A 218 128.62 -8.24 -37.06
C MET A 218 130.10 -7.84 -36.92
N GLN A 219 130.50 -7.20 -35.81
CA GLN A 219 131.91 -6.91 -35.53
C GLN A 219 132.74 -8.18 -35.30
N ARG A 220 132.17 -9.21 -34.66
CA ARG A 220 132.83 -10.51 -34.46
C ARG A 220 132.97 -11.30 -35.76
N ASP A 221 131.95 -11.31 -36.62
CA ASP A 221 132.02 -11.96 -37.94
C ASP A 221 132.95 -11.21 -38.89
N MET A 222 133.05 -9.87 -38.81
CA MET A 222 134.08 -9.10 -39.52
C MET A 222 135.50 -9.35 -38.99
N ASN A 223 135.65 -9.81 -37.75
CA ASN A 223 136.93 -10.09 -37.10
C ASN A 223 137.24 -11.61 -36.99
N LYS A 224 136.48 -12.46 -37.69
CA LYS A 224 136.79 -13.89 -37.85
C LYS A 224 137.95 -14.04 -38.85
N PRO A 225 139.08 -14.66 -38.45
CA PRO A 225 140.16 -14.96 -39.38
C PRO A 225 139.73 -16.05 -40.37
N ILE A 226 140.01 -15.84 -41.66
CA ILE A 226 139.91 -16.86 -42.70
C ILE A 226 141.01 -17.91 -42.43
N GLY A 227 140.62 -19.09 -41.93
CA GLY A 227 141.51 -20.20 -41.63
C GLY A 227 141.15 -21.45 -42.43
N ASN A 228 142.09 -21.89 -43.28
CA ASN A 228 142.11 -23.16 -44.01
C ASN A 228 142.12 -24.39 -43.06
N GLY A 229 141.62 -25.52 -43.57
CA GLY A 229 142.26 -26.82 -43.35
C GLY A 229 141.47 -27.86 -42.54
N ASN A 230 141.22 -28.99 -43.23
CA ASN A 230 141.15 -30.38 -42.75
C ASN A 230 141.31 -30.63 -41.24
N GLU A 231 140.46 -31.48 -40.66
CA GLU A 231 140.90 -32.76 -40.09
C GLU A 231 139.70 -33.67 -39.77
N TYR A 232 139.99 -34.96 -39.74
CA TYR A 232 139.10 -36.11 -39.73
C TYR A 232 138.48 -36.43 -38.35
N ASP A 233 137.40 -37.20 -38.44
CA ASP A 233 137.15 -38.47 -37.75
C ASP A 233 136.32 -38.56 -36.47
N TYR A 234 135.48 -39.60 -36.55
CA TYR A 234 134.66 -40.36 -35.58
C TYR A 234 133.36 -39.76 -35.02
#